data_AF-A0A8C7CQ06-F1
#
_entry.id   AF-A0A8C7CQ06-F1
#
_cell.length_a   1.000
_cell.length_b   1.000
_cell.length_c   1.000
_cell.angle_alpha   90.00
_cell.angle_beta   90.00
_cell.angle_gamma   90.00
#
_symmetry.space_group_name_H-M   'P 1'
#
loop_
_entity.id
_entity.type
_entity.pdbx_description
1 polymer ?
#
loop_
_entity_poly.entity_id
_entity_poly.type
_entity_poly.pdbx_seq_one_letter_code
_entity_poly.pdbx_strand_id
1 'polypeptide(L)'
;MSVVPPNRPSTGWPRRGLNQFENKYISPPSKPVTLERTINLYPLTNYTFGTKEPLYEKDSSVAARFQRMREEFEKVGMRRAVEGVLIVHEHRLPHVLLLHFI
;
A
#
# COMPACT_ATOMS: atom_id res chain seq x y z
N MET A 1 15.34 -65.03 -32.55
CA MET A 1 16.34 -64.03 -32.08
C MET A 1 15.60 -62.75 -31.75
N SER A 2 15.31 -62.52 -30.48
CA SER A 2 14.55 -61.36 -29.97
C SER A 2 15.51 -60.35 -29.37
N VAL A 3 15.55 -59.14 -29.93
CA VAL A 3 16.27 -57.99 -29.36
C VAL A 3 15.29 -57.19 -28.51
N VAL A 4 15.53 -57.18 -27.19
CA VAL A 4 14.78 -56.39 -26.20
C VAL A 4 15.55 -55.07 -25.97
N PRO A 5 14.94 -53.88 -26.15
CA PRO A 5 15.60 -52.61 -25.84
C PRO A 5 15.61 -52.31 -24.32
N PRO A 6 16.60 -51.58 -23.80
CA PRO A 6 16.83 -51.40 -22.37
C PRO A 6 15.83 -50.44 -21.71
N ASN A 7 15.41 -50.86 -20.52
CA ASN A 7 14.51 -50.21 -19.57
C ASN A 7 15.09 -48.85 -19.07
N ARG A 8 14.42 -47.73 -19.34
CA ARG A 8 14.72 -46.43 -18.72
C ARG A 8 13.74 -46.17 -17.56
N PRO A 9 14.21 -45.92 -16.33
CA PRO A 9 13.32 -45.50 -15.26
C PRO A 9 12.86 -44.06 -15.51
N SER A 10 11.60 -43.91 -15.90
CA SER A 10 10.87 -42.64 -15.83
C SER A 10 10.59 -42.36 -14.36
N THR A 11 11.32 -41.41 -13.77
CA THR A 11 11.02 -40.83 -12.47
C THR A 11 9.75 -39.98 -12.62
N GLY A 12 8.60 -40.66 -12.60
CA GLY A 12 7.28 -40.06 -12.64
C GLY A 12 6.70 -39.90 -11.24
N TRP A 13 6.05 -38.77 -11.01
CA TRP A 13 5.26 -38.46 -9.82
C TRP A 13 4.20 -39.54 -9.57
N PRO A 14 3.93 -39.92 -8.30
CA PRO A 14 2.98 -40.99 -8.02
C PRO A 14 1.55 -40.53 -8.35
N ARG A 15 1.00 -41.03 -9.45
CA ARG A 15 -0.45 -41.09 -9.66
C ARG A 15 -0.99 -42.33 -8.96
N ARG A 16 -1.66 -42.16 -7.83
CA ARG A 16 -2.57 -43.19 -7.31
C ARG A 16 -3.65 -42.56 -6.42
N GLY A 17 -4.89 -42.98 -6.65
CA GLY A 17 -5.87 -43.12 -5.58
C GLY A 17 -6.87 -41.99 -5.44
N LEU A 18 -8.10 -42.28 -5.86
CA LEU A 18 -9.33 -41.60 -5.47
C LEU A 18 -9.52 -41.69 -3.94
N ASN A 19 -9.97 -40.57 -3.35
CA ASN A 19 -10.58 -40.36 -2.03
C ASN A 19 -9.70 -40.01 -0.82
N GLN A 20 -10.16 -38.93 -0.16
CA GLN A 20 -9.94 -38.53 1.25
C GLN A 20 -8.65 -37.78 1.60
N PHE A 21 -8.54 -36.52 1.16
CA PHE A 21 -8.02 -35.47 2.05
C PHE A 21 -8.90 -34.22 1.91
N GLU A 22 -9.68 -34.01 2.95
CA GLU A 22 -10.61 -32.91 3.19
C GLU A 22 -9.85 -31.57 3.15
N ASN A 23 -10.25 -30.67 2.25
CA ASN A 23 -9.75 -29.30 2.17
C ASN A 23 -10.18 -28.50 3.42
N LYS A 24 -9.50 -28.69 4.55
CA LYS A 24 -9.77 -28.00 5.82
C LYS A 24 -9.06 -26.64 5.98
N TYR A 25 -8.40 -26.14 4.93
CA TYR A 25 -7.68 -24.86 4.97
C TYR A 25 -7.93 -23.97 3.75
N ILE A 26 -9.11 -24.07 3.13
CA ILE A 26 -9.54 -23.00 2.21
C ILE A 26 -10.10 -21.88 3.08
N SER A 27 -9.22 -20.93 3.45
CA SER A 27 -9.70 -19.61 3.87
C SER A 27 -10.63 -19.08 2.78
N PRO A 28 -11.84 -18.58 3.11
CA PRO A 28 -12.73 -18.03 2.12
C PRO A 28 -11.98 -16.94 1.32
N PRO A 29 -12.22 -16.82 0.00
CA PRO A 29 -11.62 -15.76 -0.79
C PRO A 29 -11.96 -14.43 -0.12
N SER A 30 -10.95 -13.70 0.33
CA SER A 30 -11.12 -12.37 0.92
C SER A 30 -11.90 -11.52 -0.08
N LYS A 31 -13.01 -10.92 0.37
CA LYS A 31 -13.83 -10.02 -0.46
C LYS A 31 -12.94 -9.01 -1.19
N PRO A 32 -13.23 -8.66 -2.45
CA PRO A 32 -12.45 -7.67 -3.17
C PRO A 32 -12.49 -6.33 -2.41
N VAL A 33 -11.30 -5.77 -2.14
CA VAL A 33 -11.08 -4.54 -1.35
C VAL A 33 -11.65 -3.28 -2.05
N THR A 34 -12.29 -3.43 -3.22
CA THR A 34 -12.86 -2.35 -4.02
C THR A 34 -14.25 -1.89 -3.54
N LEU A 35 -14.99 -2.75 -2.84
CA LEU A 35 -16.34 -2.45 -2.37
C LEU A 35 -16.40 -2.08 -0.89
N GLU A 36 -15.68 -2.82 -0.05
CA GLU A 36 -15.65 -2.61 1.41
C GLU A 36 -14.18 -2.56 1.87
N ARG A 37 -13.69 -1.37 2.19
CA ARG A 37 -12.33 -1.17 2.72
C ARG A 37 -12.40 -0.74 4.19
N THR A 38 -12.18 -1.70 5.09
CA THR A 38 -12.06 -1.44 6.52
C THR A 38 -10.72 -0.79 6.83
N ILE A 39 -10.74 0.36 7.52
CA ILE A 39 -9.55 1.06 8.03
C ILE A 39 -9.68 1.16 9.54
N ASN A 40 -8.64 0.74 10.26
CA ASN A 40 -8.61 0.81 11.71
C ASN A 40 -8.20 2.21 12.14
N LEU A 41 -8.96 2.80 13.04
CA LEU A 41 -8.65 4.08 13.67
C LEU A 41 -8.32 3.84 15.14
N TYR A 42 -7.47 4.70 15.69
CA TYR A 42 -7.09 4.66 17.10
C TYR A 42 -7.35 6.02 17.77
N PRO A 43 -7.52 6.04 19.12
CA PRO A 43 -7.74 7.26 19.87
C PRO A 43 -6.66 8.32 19.61
N LEU A 44 -7.03 9.60 19.55
CA LEU A 44 -6.08 10.71 19.45
C LEU A 44 -5.00 10.66 20.56
N THR A 45 -5.38 10.22 21.77
CA THR A 45 -4.49 10.06 22.92
C THR A 45 -3.36 9.04 22.73
N ASN A 46 -3.45 8.16 21.71
CA ASN A 46 -2.38 7.21 21.40
C ASN A 46 -1.20 7.85 20.65
N TYR A 47 -1.35 9.10 20.22
CA TYR A 47 -0.34 9.82 19.43
C TYR A 47 0.21 11.00 20.23
N THR A 48 1.53 11.15 20.23
CA THR A 48 2.22 12.26 20.87
C THR A 48 2.72 13.24 19.82
N PHE A 49 2.44 14.54 20.00
CA PHE A 49 2.92 15.59 19.12
C PHE A 49 4.26 16.13 19.64
N GLY A 50 5.33 15.82 18.90
CA GLY A 50 6.65 16.40 19.15
C GLY A 50 6.80 17.75 18.46
N THR A 51 7.69 18.59 18.99
CA THR A 51 8.16 19.81 18.32
C THR A 51 9.39 19.50 17.50
N LYS A 52 9.45 20.02 16.27
CA LYS A 52 10.63 19.98 15.40
C LYS A 52 11.06 21.41 15.09
N GLU A 53 12.33 21.60 14.76
CA GLU A 53 12.83 22.83 14.16
C GLU A 53 11.93 23.32 13.01
N PRO A 54 11.68 24.65 12.90
CA PRO A 54 10.85 25.23 11.86
C PRO A 54 11.28 24.75 10.47
N LEU A 55 10.34 24.18 9.72
CA LEU A 55 10.54 23.88 8.32
C LEU A 55 10.07 25.08 7.50
N TYR A 56 11.02 25.86 7.00
CA TYR A 56 10.69 26.96 6.11
C TYR A 56 10.16 26.45 4.77
N GLU A 57 9.11 27.07 4.28
CA GLU A 57 8.66 26.86 2.92
C GLU A 57 9.77 27.23 1.93
N LYS A 58 9.80 26.52 0.80
CA LYS A 58 10.80 26.77 -0.26
C LYS A 58 10.68 28.16 -0.90
N ASP A 59 9.52 28.79 -0.77
CA ASP A 59 9.23 30.11 -1.33
C ASP A 59 8.97 31.09 -0.21
N SER A 60 9.70 32.21 -0.21
CA SER A 60 9.49 33.30 0.75
C SER A 60 8.20 34.10 0.47
N SER A 61 7.57 33.89 -0.68
CA SER A 61 6.34 34.56 -1.07
C SER A 61 5.57 33.78 -2.14
N VAL A 62 4.29 34.11 -2.28
CA VAL A 62 3.41 33.60 -3.33
C VAL A 62 3.96 33.91 -4.73
N ALA A 63 4.55 35.09 -4.94
CA ALA A 63 5.11 35.48 -6.24
C ALA A 63 6.31 34.60 -6.64
N ALA A 64 7.23 34.35 -5.71
CA ALA A 64 8.37 33.45 -5.92
C ALA A 64 7.90 32.02 -6.25
N ARG A 65 6.85 31.55 -5.58
CA ARG A 65 6.24 30.23 -5.84
C ARG A 65 5.73 30.09 -7.27
N PHE A 66 5.04 31.10 -7.79
CA PHE A 66 4.56 31.08 -9.17
C PHE A 66 5.68 31.16 -10.19
N GLN A 67 6.70 31.98 -9.92
CA GLN A 67 7.88 32.09 -10.77
C GLN A 67 8.59 30.73 -10.90
N ARG A 68 8.86 30.06 -9.77
CA ARG A 68 9.46 28.72 -9.79
C ARG A 68 8.57 27.70 -10.49
N MET A 69 7.25 27.77 -10.31
CA MET A 69 6.30 26.86 -10.98
C MET A 69 6.38 26.97 -12.51
N ARG A 70 6.53 28.19 -13.05
CA ARG A 70 6.73 28.41 -14.49
C ARG A 70 8.07 27.85 -14.96
N GLU A 71 9.15 28.14 -14.25
CA GLU A 71 10.49 27.66 -14.60
C GLU A 71 10.62 26.13 -14.54
N GLU A 72 10.01 25.50 -13.54
CA GLU A 72 9.94 24.03 -13.45
C GLU A 72 9.12 23.45 -14.61
N PHE A 73 8.01 24.10 -14.98
CA PHE A 73 7.17 23.64 -16.08
C PHE A 73 7.93 23.64 -17.42
N GLU A 74 8.71 24.69 -17.70
CA GLU A 74 9.51 24.76 -18.93
C GLU A 74 10.59 23.67 -19.00
N LYS A 75 11.14 23.25 -17.86
CA LYS A 75 12.25 22.27 -17.79
C LYS A 75 11.77 20.83 -17.75
N VAL A 76 10.75 20.54 -16.95
CA VAL A 76 10.31 19.16 -16.62
C VAL A 76 8.82 18.91 -16.87
N GLY A 77 8.09 19.90 -17.36
CA GLY A 77 6.67 19.78 -17.66
C GLY A 77 5.78 19.83 -16.42
N MET A 78 4.64 19.13 -16.49
CA MET A 78 3.60 19.20 -15.45
C MET A 78 4.12 18.76 -14.08
N ARG A 79 3.92 19.62 -13.07
CA ARG A 79 4.27 19.32 -11.67
C ARG A 79 3.43 18.18 -11.14
N ARG A 80 4.07 17.25 -10.41
CA ARG A 80 3.43 16.14 -9.70
C ARG A 80 3.59 16.35 -8.19
N ALA A 81 2.49 16.26 -7.44
CA ALA A 81 2.45 16.38 -5.99
C ALA A 81 1.57 15.28 -5.39
N VAL A 82 1.87 14.88 -4.15
CA VAL A 82 1.09 13.92 -3.37
C VAL A 82 0.85 14.47 -1.98
N GLU A 83 -0.33 14.20 -1.44
CA GLU A 83 -0.72 14.57 -0.08
C GLU A 83 -1.21 13.31 0.65
N GLY A 84 -0.93 13.25 1.96
CA GLY A 84 -1.35 12.16 2.82
C GLY A 84 -2.51 12.59 3.72
N VAL A 85 -3.54 11.75 3.83
CA VAL A 85 -4.65 11.94 4.77
C VAL A 85 -4.43 11.03 5.97
N LEU A 86 -4.19 11.61 7.14
CA LEU A 86 -4.06 10.88 8.39
C LEU A 86 -5.35 11.02 9.19
N ILE A 87 -5.88 9.89 9.69
CA ILE A 87 -7.17 9.83 10.40
C ILE A 87 -6.96 9.18 11.76
N VAL A 88 -7.50 9.82 12.81
CA VAL A 88 -7.59 9.30 14.18
C VAL A 88 -9.05 9.36 14.64
N HIS A 89 -9.37 8.86 15.84
CA HIS A 89 -10.69 9.07 16.42
C HIS A 89 -10.65 9.68 17.81
N GLU A 90 -11.69 10.44 18.15
CA GLU A 90 -11.95 10.90 19.51
C GLU A 90 -13.46 10.80 19.74
N HIS A 91 -13.89 10.26 20.88
CA HIS A 91 -15.33 10.03 21.15
C HIS A 91 -16.08 9.27 20.04
N ARG A 92 -15.39 8.37 19.32
CA ARG A 92 -15.89 7.62 18.14
C ARG A 92 -16.18 8.48 16.90
N LEU A 93 -15.67 9.70 16.85
CA LEU A 93 -15.72 10.58 15.69
C LEU A 93 -14.36 10.59 14.99
N PRO A 94 -14.30 10.35 13.66
CA PRO A 94 -13.06 10.42 12.90
C PRO A 94 -12.59 11.87 12.77
N HIS A 95 -11.28 12.10 12.95
CA HIS A 95 -10.63 13.41 12.83
C HIS A 95 -9.49 13.32 11.83
N VAL A 96 -9.36 14.34 10.96
CA VAL A 96 -8.24 14.48 10.01
C VAL A 96 -7.15 15.33 10.66
N LEU A 97 -5.90 14.87 10.61
CA LEU A 97 -4.76 15.65 11.10
C LEU A 97 -4.36 16.69 10.05
N LEU A 98 -4.27 17.95 10.48
CA LEU A 98 -3.84 19.08 9.66
C LEU A 98 -2.53 19.64 10.19
N LEU A 99 -1.65 20.07 9.29
CA LEU A 99 -0.47 20.86 9.64
C LEU A 99 -0.86 22.32 9.70
N HIS A 100 -0.64 22.94 10.86
CA HIS A 100 -0.81 24.38 11.04
C HIS A 100 0.56 25.03 11.16
N PHE A 101 0.88 25.93 10.23
CA PHE A 101 2.08 26.76 10.27
C PHE A 101 1.63 28.15 10.73
N ILE A 102 2.19 28.63 11.85
CA ILE A 102 2.10 30.02 12.29
C ILE A 102 3.37 30.78 11.92
#